data_AF-A0A7U0N429-F1
#
_entry.id   AF-A0A7U0N429-F1
#
_cell.length_a   1.000
_cell.length_b   1.000
_cell.length_c   1.000
_cell.angle_alpha   90.00
_cell.angle_beta   90.00
_cell.angle_gamma   90.00
#
_symmetry.space_group_name_H-M   'P 1'
#
loop_
_entity.id
_entity.type
_entity.pdbx_description
1 polymer ?
#
loop_
_entity_poly.entity_id
_entity_poly.type
_entity_poly.pdbx_seq_one_letter_code
_entity_poly.pdbx_strand_id
1 'polypeptide(L)'
;MVKLPMKRGGKLTERERLVLSFLALGMSNMEIVSYLNVSNKTVSIFKTVAMQKIGIRKNANLIKWLRTPEARAAIVDGQPL
;
A
#
# COMPACT_ATOMS: atom_id res chain seq x y z
N MET A 1 14.05 -15.86 3.54
CA MET A 1 12.73 -15.20 3.67
C MET A 1 12.53 -14.81 5.13
N VAL A 2 12.91 -13.59 5.50
CA VAL A 2 12.87 -13.13 6.91
C VAL A 2 11.42 -12.74 7.26
N LYS A 3 10.86 -13.35 8.30
CA LYS A 3 9.62 -12.91 8.94
C LYS A 3 9.93 -11.62 9.71
N LEU A 4 9.55 -10.47 9.17
CA LEU A 4 9.64 -9.21 9.89
C LEU A 4 8.48 -9.10 10.91
N PRO A 5 8.74 -8.77 12.18
CA PRO A 5 7.68 -8.50 13.15
C PRO A 5 6.93 -7.24 12.74
N MET A 6 5.71 -7.38 12.23
CA MET A 6 4.88 -6.26 11.79
C MET A 6 4.28 -5.53 13.00
N LYS A 7 4.90 -4.40 13.36
CA LYS A 7 4.37 -3.49 14.39
C LYS A 7 3.13 -2.76 13.84
N ARG A 8 1.98 -2.85 14.53
CA ARG A 8 0.83 -1.95 14.28
C ARG A 8 1.25 -0.51 14.59
N GLY A 9 0.93 0.44 13.71
CA GLY A 9 1.20 1.87 13.94
C GLY A 9 2.59 2.40 13.58
N GLY A 10 3.29 1.79 12.61
CA GLY A 10 4.57 2.32 12.07
C GLY A 10 4.39 3.18 10.81
N LYS A 11 5.36 4.05 10.50
CA LYS A 11 5.40 4.76 9.20
C LYS A 11 5.40 3.77 8.04
N LEU A 12 4.73 4.15 6.95
CA LEU A 12 4.79 3.38 5.70
C LEU A 12 6.24 3.35 5.20
N THR A 13 6.66 2.21 4.67
CA THR A 13 7.90 2.12 3.90
C THR A 13 7.64 2.60 2.47
N GLU A 14 8.72 2.81 1.71
CA GLU A 14 8.61 3.24 0.32
C GLU A 14 7.81 2.25 -0.54
N ARG A 15 8.05 0.94 -0.37
CA ARG A 15 7.32 -0.09 -1.12
C ARG A 15 5.85 -0.16 -0.73
N GLU A 16 5.53 0.06 0.54
CA GLU A 16 4.14 0.11 1.00
C GLU A 16 3.41 1.33 0.43
N ARG A 17 4.03 2.51 0.49
CA ARG A 17 3.49 3.73 -0.14
C ARG A 17 3.26 3.51 -1.62
N LEU A 18 4.26 3.03 -2.35
CA LEU A 18 4.20 2.81 -3.79
C LEU A 18 3.03 1.89 -4.19
N VAL A 19 2.83 0.79 -3.48
CA VAL A 19 1.68 -0.10 -3.71
C VAL A 19 0.36 0.64 -3.44
N LEU A 20 0.27 1.43 -2.37
CA LEU A 20 -0.92 2.24 -2.10
C LEU A 20 -1.15 3.33 -3.17
N SER A 21 -0.09 3.94 -3.72
CA SER A 21 -0.18 4.92 -4.81
C SER A 21 -0.83 4.31 -6.05
N PHE A 22 -0.36 3.15 -6.50
CA PHE A 22 -0.94 2.49 -7.66
C PHE A 22 -2.40 2.07 -7.43
N LEU A 23 -2.72 1.59 -6.22
CA LEU A 23 -4.10 1.30 -5.86
C LEU A 23 -4.98 2.57 -5.86
N ALA A 24 -4.44 3.72 -5.44
CA ALA A 24 -5.15 5.00 -5.51
C ALA A 24 -5.39 5.47 -6.95
N LEU A 25 -4.46 5.14 -7.87
CA LEU A 25 -4.61 5.33 -9.33
C LEU A 25 -5.60 4.34 -9.97
N GLY A 26 -6.14 3.39 -9.21
CA GLY A 26 -7.12 2.41 -9.70
C GLY A 26 -6.51 1.13 -10.27
N MET A 27 -5.19 0.95 -10.18
CA MET A 27 -4.53 -0.27 -10.66
C MET A 27 -4.90 -1.47 -9.78
N SER A 28 -5.06 -2.62 -10.41
CA SER A 28 -5.19 -3.92 -9.74
C SER A 28 -3.84 -4.44 -9.25
N ASN A 29 -3.88 -5.40 -8.32
CA ASN A 29 -2.66 -6.07 -7.86
C ASN A 29 -1.86 -6.71 -9.01
N MET A 30 -2.52 -7.19 -10.06
CA MET A 30 -1.86 -7.83 -11.20
C MET A 30 -1.18 -6.81 -12.12
N GLU A 31 -1.78 -5.64 -12.33
CA GLU A 31 -1.13 -4.56 -13.07
C GLU A 31 0.09 -4.04 -12.31
N ILE A 32 0.01 -3.95 -10.97
CA ILE A 32 1.15 -3.57 -10.12
C ILE A 32 2.26 -4.61 -10.20
N VAL A 33 1.93 -5.91 -10.23
CA VAL A 33 2.89 -7.00 -10.43
C VAL A 33 3.66 -6.82 -11.73
N SER A 34 2.95 -6.58 -12.83
CA SER A 34 3.56 -6.36 -14.14
C SER A 34 4.42 -5.11 -14.15
N TYR A 35 3.93 -4.02 -13.55
CA TYR A 35 4.65 -2.74 -13.52
C TYR A 35 5.93 -2.80 -12.68
N LEU A 36 5.89 -3.46 -11.52
CA LEU A 36 7.02 -3.55 -10.61
C LEU A 36 7.94 -4.74 -10.88
N ASN A 37 7.58 -5.64 -11.79
CA ASN A 37 8.27 -6.89 -12.07
C ASN A 37 8.54 -7.73 -10.80
N VAL A 38 7.50 -7.93 -9.98
CA VAL A 38 7.56 -8.70 -8.72
C VAL A 38 6.41 -9.71 -8.63
N SER A 39 6.52 -10.69 -7.74
CA SER A 39 5.43 -11.67 -7.56
C SER A 39 4.15 -11.04 -6.99
N ASN A 40 2.99 -11.63 -7.30
CA ASN A 40 1.70 -11.25 -6.68
C ASN A 40 1.76 -11.36 -5.15
N LYS A 41 2.43 -12.40 -4.63
CA LYS A 41 2.65 -12.55 -3.18
C LYS A 41 3.36 -11.35 -2.58
N THR A 42 4.35 -10.78 -3.29
CA THR A 42 5.08 -9.59 -2.85
C THR A 42 4.17 -8.38 -2.72
N VAL A 43 3.38 -8.08 -3.77
CA VAL A 43 2.41 -6.96 -3.75
C VAL A 43 1.37 -7.16 -2.65
N SER A 44 0.85 -8.38 -2.48
CA SER A 44 -0.13 -8.73 -1.46
C SER A 44 0.42 -8.53 -0.03
N ILE A 45 1.69 -8.91 0.21
CA ILE A 45 2.36 -8.67 1.49
C ILE A 45 2.47 -7.16 1.75
N PHE A 46 3.00 -6.37 0.82
CA PHE A 46 3.16 -4.93 1.02
C PHE A 46 1.82 -4.24 1.27
N LYS A 47 0.79 -4.58 0.49
CA LYS A 47 -0.58 -4.10 0.72
C LYS A 47 -1.08 -4.44 2.12
N THR A 48 -0.90 -5.69 2.56
CA THR A 48 -1.36 -6.17 3.88
C THR A 48 -0.62 -5.47 5.01
N VAL A 49 0.71 -5.29 4.90
CA VAL A 49 1.52 -4.57 5.88
C VAL A 49 1.08 -3.12 5.97
N ALA A 50 0.91 -2.46 4.82
CA ALA A 50 0.46 -1.07 4.73
C ALA A 50 -0.90 -0.90 5.41
N MET A 51 -1.87 -1.77 5.07
CA MET A 51 -3.20 -1.83 5.69
C MET A 51 -3.13 -1.97 7.22
N GLN A 52 -2.26 -2.84 7.74
CA GLN A 52 -2.06 -3.00 9.18
C GLN A 52 -1.48 -1.74 9.85
N LYS A 53 -0.56 -1.04 9.18
CA LYS A 53 0.06 0.19 9.68
C LYS A 53 -0.92 1.34 9.75
N ILE A 54 -1.81 1.48 8.76
CA ILE A 54 -2.86 2.51 8.73
C ILE A 54 -4.16 2.08 9.44
N GLY A 55 -4.18 0.90 10.07
CA GLY A 55 -5.32 0.42 10.86
C GLY A 55 -6.53 -0.06 10.05
N ILE A 56 -6.39 -0.29 8.75
CA ILE A 56 -7.48 -0.75 7.87
C ILE A 56 -7.46 -2.27 7.76
N ARG A 57 -8.61 -2.91 8.03
CA ARG A 57 -8.73 -4.38 8.00
C ARG A 57 -9.42 -4.94 6.76
N LYS A 58 -10.20 -4.12 6.05
CA LYS A 58 -11.03 -4.54 4.91
C LYS A 58 -10.58 -3.85 3.63
N ASN A 59 -10.47 -4.59 2.53
CA ASN A 59 -10.11 -4.04 1.22
C ASN A 59 -11.08 -2.93 0.77
N ALA A 60 -12.39 -3.10 0.97
CA ALA A 60 -13.37 -2.05 0.63
C ALA A 60 -13.11 -0.73 1.38
N ASN A 61 -12.68 -0.82 2.65
CA ASN A 61 -12.32 0.35 3.43
C ASN A 61 -11.00 0.98 2.95
N LEU A 62 -10.05 0.16 2.48
CA LEU A 62 -8.83 0.65 1.85
C LEU A 62 -9.17 1.49 0.62
N ILE A 63 -9.99 0.95 -0.29
CA ILE A 63 -10.37 1.66 -1.52
C ILE A 63 -11.10 2.98 -1.21
N LYS A 64 -11.97 2.99 -0.20
CA LYS A 64 -12.61 4.22 0.27
C LYS A 64 -11.60 5.22 0.83
N TRP A 65 -10.69 4.76 1.69
CA TRP A 65 -9.66 5.61 2.30
C TRP A 65 -8.71 6.21 1.27
N LEU A 66 -8.31 5.46 0.23
CA LEU A 66 -7.41 5.95 -0.83
C LEU A 66 -7.94 7.17 -1.60
N ARG A 67 -9.23 7.47 -1.49
CA ARG A 67 -9.86 8.64 -2.12
C ARG A 67 -9.86 9.88 -1.24
N THR A 68 -9.42 9.78 0.01
CA THR A 68 -9.45 10.89 0.96
C THR A 68 -8.16 11.72 0.94
N PRO A 69 -8.20 12.99 1.40
CA PRO A 69 -6.99 13.81 1.52
C PRO A 69 -5.93 13.21 2.44
N GLU A 70 -6.35 12.52 3.51
CA GLU A 70 -5.43 11.89 4.47
C GLU A 70 -4.60 10.79 3.81
N ALA A 71 -5.21 10.03 2.89
CA ALA A 71 -4.46 9.04 2.11
C ALA A 71 -3.43 9.72 1.22
N ARG A 72 -3.78 10.80 0.52
CA ARG A 72 -2.82 11.56 -0.30
C ARG A 72 -1.63 12.01 0.54
N ALA A 73 -1.88 12.59 1.72
CA ALA A 73 -0.81 13.01 2.64
C ALA A 73 0.04 11.83 3.15
N ALA A 74 -0.56 10.66 3.40
CA ALA A 74 0.15 9.49 3.90
C ALA A 74 1.02 8.79 2.83
N ILE A 75 0.63 8.91 1.56
CA ILE A 75 1.27 8.22 0.44
C ILE A 75 2.28 9.15 -0.28
N VAL A 76 2.02 10.45 -0.29
CA VAL A 76 2.87 11.48 -0.91
C VAL A 76 3.85 12.04 0.13
N ASP A 77 4.98 11.37 0.32
CA ASP A 77 6.13 11.91 1.08
C ASP A 77 7.03 12.74 0.14
N GLY A 78 6.43 13.73 -0.54
CA GLY A 78 7.14 14.66 -1.43
C GLY A 78 7.38 14.21 -2.89
N GLN A 79 6.86 13.06 -3.33
CA GLN A 79 6.85 12.65 -4.74
C GLN A 79 5.50 12.98 -5.39
N PRO A 80 5.45 13.80 -6.46
CA PRO A 80 4.19 14.18 -7.10
C PRO A 80 3.47 12.98 -7.70
N LEU A 81 2.13 13.00 -7.61
CA LEU A 81 1.22 12.09 -8.32
C LEU A 81 1.12 12.48 -9.80
#